data_AF-A0A9E0LLD8-F1
#
_entry.id   AF-A0A9E0LLD8-F1
#
_cell.length_a   1.000
_cell.length_b   1.000
_cell.length_c   1.000
_cell.angle_alpha   90.00
_cell.angle_beta   90.00
_cell.angle_gamma   90.00
#
_symmetry.space_group_name_H-M   'P 1'
#
loop_
_entity.id
_entity.type
_entity.pdbx_description
1 polymer ?
#
loop_
_entity_poly.entity_id
_entity_poly.type
_entity_poly.pdbx_seq_one_letter_code
_entity_poly.pdbx_strand_id
1 'polypeptide(L)'
;MKAKLELAISFLSGMINQASVVLETVLANHLKHVGEYADPVARAERLLDGLRQYAGPVAQAQLVQRLAVLQVLKELLEQVENDPAKELSYEFSVGRQGDDYVEGRDVTVPIVEAKLTGRTMELLGILRLVEAQIEWPERSNGFTARFIIKDR
;
A
#
# COMPACT_ATOMS: atom_id res chain seq x y z
N MET A 1 16.47 11.16 8.85
CA MET A 1 15.20 10.54 8.45
C MET A 1 14.74 11.04 7.09
N LYS A 2 14.88 12.35 6.80
CA LYS A 2 14.58 12.95 5.49
C LYS A 2 15.07 12.14 4.28
N ALA A 3 16.38 11.88 4.20
CA ALA A 3 16.99 11.16 3.08
C ALA A 3 16.40 9.74 2.88
N LYS A 4 16.03 9.05 3.96
CA LYS A 4 15.40 7.73 3.88
C LYS A 4 13.97 7.81 3.34
N LEU A 5 13.21 8.83 3.73
CA LEU A 5 11.87 9.06 3.18
C LEU A 5 11.93 9.45 1.70
N GLU A 6 12.89 10.29 1.30
CA GLU A 6 13.13 10.62 -0.11
C GLU A 6 13.48 9.37 -0.94
N LEU A 7 14.34 8.50 -0.40
CA LEU A 7 14.68 7.22 -1.04
C LEU A 7 13.46 6.29 -1.15
N ALA A 8 12.65 6.19 -0.09
CA ALA A 8 11.44 5.38 -0.06
C ALA A 8 10.41 5.87 -1.09
N ILE A 9 10.21 7.19 -1.18
CA ILE A 9 9.35 7.85 -2.17
C ILE A 9 9.86 7.55 -3.59
N SER A 10 11.16 7.69 -3.83
CA SER A 10 11.78 7.43 -5.13
C SER A 10 11.57 5.97 -5.56
N PHE A 11 11.87 5.04 -4.68
CA PHE A 11 11.70 3.60 -4.93
C PHE A 11 10.24 3.24 -5.24
N LEU A 12 9.31 3.68 -4.39
CA LEU A 12 7.89 3.39 -4.57
C LEU A 12 7.30 4.05 -5.82
N SER A 13 7.73 5.28 -6.15
CA SER A 13 7.34 5.94 -7.39
C SER A 13 7.84 5.17 -8.63
N GLY A 14 9.05 4.62 -8.56
CA GLY A 14 9.58 3.73 -9.61
C GLY A 14 8.73 2.48 -9.80
N MET A 15 8.33 1.82 -8.71
CA MET A 15 7.45 0.64 -8.76
C MET A 15 6.06 0.97 -9.31
N ILE A 16 5.49 2.12 -8.94
CA ILE A 16 4.21 2.59 -9.46
C ILE A 16 4.32 2.85 -10.96
N ASN A 17 5.36 3.57 -11.39
CA ASN A 17 5.58 3.86 -12.81
C ASN A 17 5.73 2.58 -13.64
N GLN A 18 6.51 1.62 -13.15
CA GLN A 18 6.65 0.32 -13.80
C GLN A 18 5.31 -0.42 -13.91
N ALA A 19 4.52 -0.46 -12.83
CA ALA A 19 3.21 -1.10 -12.83
C ALA A 19 2.24 -0.42 -13.80
N SER A 20 2.25 0.91 -13.88
CA SER A 20 1.45 1.68 -14.83
C SER A 20 1.80 1.36 -16.28
N VAL A 21 3.11 1.34 -16.62
CA VAL A 21 3.56 1.00 -17.98
C VAL A 21 3.14 -0.42 -18.38
N VAL A 22 3.24 -1.38 -17.45
CA VAL A 22 2.79 -2.76 -17.69
C VAL A 22 1.27 -2.80 -17.92
N LEU A 23 0.50 -2.11 -17.08
CA LEU A 23 -0.96 -2.05 -17.22
C LEU A 23 -1.37 -1.40 -18.54
N GLU A 24 -0.77 -0.28 -18.91
CA GLU A 24 -0.99 0.40 -20.19
C GLU A 24 -0.72 -0.53 -21.38
N THR A 25 0.41 -1.25 -21.33
CA THR A 25 0.81 -2.19 -22.39
C THR A 25 -0.20 -3.33 -22.52
N VAL A 26 -0.62 -3.93 -21.40
CA VAL A 26 -1.58 -5.04 -21.40
C VAL A 26 -2.95 -4.57 -21.88
N LEU A 27 -3.41 -3.41 -21.44
CA LEU A 27 -4.67 -2.82 -21.91
C LEU A 27 -4.64 -2.51 -23.41
N ALA A 28 -3.55 -1.93 -23.92
CA ALA A 28 -3.39 -1.64 -25.34
C ALA A 28 -3.41 -2.92 -26.19
N ASN A 29 -2.70 -3.96 -25.74
CA ASN A 29 -2.70 -5.26 -26.41
C ASN A 29 -4.09 -5.93 -26.39
N HIS A 30 -4.80 -5.86 -25.26
CA HIS A 30 -6.16 -6.36 -25.15
C HIS A 30 -7.10 -5.65 -26.12
N LEU A 31 -7.09 -4.32 -26.12
CA LEU A 31 -7.94 -3.51 -27.01
C LEU A 31 -7.66 -3.78 -28.49
N LYS A 32 -6.38 -4.00 -28.85
CA LYS A 32 -6.01 -4.40 -30.22
C LYS A 32 -6.69 -5.72 -30.60
N HIS A 33 -6.63 -6.73 -29.74
CA HIS A 33 -7.27 -8.02 -29.99
C HIS A 33 -8.80 -7.91 -30.03
N VAL A 34 -9.41 -7.11 -29.15
CA VAL A 34 -10.86 -6.82 -29.20
C VAL A 34 -11.28 -6.21 -30.55
N GLY A 35 -10.44 -5.34 -31.12
CA GLY A 35 -10.68 -4.71 -32.42
C GLY A 35 -10.80 -5.71 -33.59
N GLU A 36 -10.28 -6.93 -33.45
CA GLU A 36 -10.31 -7.97 -34.48
C GLU A 36 -11.68 -8.67 -34.60
N TYR A 37 -12.56 -8.52 -33.61
CA TYR A 37 -13.87 -9.16 -33.59
C TYR A 37 -14.87 -8.38 -34.47
N ALA A 38 -15.33 -8.99 -35.57
CA ALA A 38 -16.31 -8.38 -36.47
C ALA A 38 -17.72 -8.32 -35.90
N ASP A 39 -18.12 -9.33 -35.10
CA ASP A 39 -19.41 -9.34 -34.41
C ASP A 39 -19.44 -8.32 -33.26
N PRO A 40 -20.36 -7.35 -33.27
CA PRO A 40 -20.46 -6.35 -32.22
C PRO A 40 -20.78 -6.94 -30.85
N VAL A 41 -21.51 -8.07 -30.77
CA VAL A 41 -21.84 -8.70 -29.48
C VAL A 41 -20.60 -9.32 -28.86
N ALA A 42 -19.88 -10.17 -29.60
CA ALA A 42 -18.61 -10.72 -29.16
C ALA A 42 -17.58 -9.63 -28.79
N ARG A 43 -17.52 -8.54 -29.56
CA ARG A 43 -16.65 -7.40 -29.25
C ARG A 43 -17.01 -6.78 -27.89
N ALA A 44 -18.30 -6.57 -27.61
CA ALA A 44 -18.76 -6.00 -26.35
C ALA A 44 -18.45 -6.92 -25.16
N GLU A 45 -18.65 -8.23 -25.29
CA GLU A 45 -18.30 -9.22 -24.27
C GLU A 45 -16.81 -9.16 -23.92
N ARG A 46 -15.92 -9.09 -24.92
CA ARG A 46 -14.47 -8.99 -24.70
C ARG A 46 -14.03 -7.67 -24.05
N LEU A 47 -14.73 -6.57 -24.33
CA LEU A 47 -14.50 -5.30 -23.61
C LEU A 47 -14.84 -5.45 -22.12
N LEU A 48 -15.99 -6.05 -21.80
CA LEU A 48 -16.42 -6.26 -20.42
C LEU A 48 -15.46 -7.19 -19.67
N ASP A 49 -14.97 -8.24 -20.32
CA ASP A 49 -13.98 -9.15 -19.75
C ASP A 49 -12.67 -8.41 -19.41
N GLY A 50 -12.19 -7.55 -20.31
CA GLY A 50 -11.02 -6.71 -20.06
C GLY A 50 -11.20 -5.77 -18.86
N LEU A 51 -12.37 -5.14 -18.73
CA LEU A 51 -12.68 -4.28 -17.58
C LEU A 51 -12.66 -5.08 -16.27
N ARG A 52 -13.26 -6.28 -16.25
CA ARG A 52 -13.24 -7.15 -15.06
C ARG A 52 -11.82 -7.58 -14.69
N GLN A 53 -11.04 -7.97 -15.69
CA GLN A 53 -9.70 -8.52 -15.51
C GLN A 53 -8.68 -7.46 -15.09
N TYR A 54 -8.74 -6.26 -15.68
CA TYR A 54 -7.71 -5.25 -15.52
C TYR A 54 -8.16 -4.05 -14.70
N ALA A 55 -9.40 -3.60 -14.79
CA ALA A 55 -9.90 -2.44 -14.05
C ALA A 55 -10.65 -2.80 -12.75
N GLY A 56 -10.78 -4.10 -12.46
CA GLY A 56 -11.46 -4.59 -11.27
C GLY A 56 -10.75 -4.21 -9.96
N PRO A 57 -11.48 -4.07 -8.83
CA PRO A 57 -10.90 -3.71 -7.53
C PRO A 57 -9.77 -4.64 -7.07
N VAL A 58 -9.90 -5.94 -7.34
CA VAL A 58 -8.89 -6.94 -7.01
C VAL A 58 -7.63 -6.76 -7.86
N ALA A 59 -7.80 -6.54 -9.17
CA ALA A 59 -6.69 -6.34 -10.10
C ALA A 59 -5.89 -5.08 -9.77
N GLN A 60 -6.57 -4.02 -9.33
CA GLN A 60 -5.96 -2.73 -8.99
C GLN A 60 -5.56 -2.60 -7.52
N ALA A 61 -5.87 -3.58 -6.67
CA ALA A 61 -5.68 -3.49 -5.22
C ALA A 61 -4.23 -3.11 -4.83
N GLN A 62 -3.24 -3.72 -5.48
CA GLN A 62 -1.83 -3.44 -5.19
C GLN A 62 -1.41 -2.02 -5.61
N LEU A 63 -1.84 -1.57 -6.80
CA LEU A 63 -1.52 -0.22 -7.28
C LEU A 63 -2.15 0.85 -6.37
N VAL A 64 -3.41 0.63 -5.98
CA VAL A 64 -4.11 1.50 -5.02
C VAL A 64 -3.40 1.55 -3.67
N GLN A 65 -2.95 0.41 -3.15
CA GLN A 65 -2.18 0.35 -1.90
C GLN A 65 -0.88 1.14 -2.01
N ARG A 66 -0.11 0.97 -3.09
CA ARG A 66 1.14 1.70 -3.31
C ARG A 66 0.93 3.21 -3.42
N LEU A 67 -0.10 3.66 -4.12
CA LEU A 67 -0.46 5.08 -4.17
C LEU A 67 -0.78 5.64 -2.78
N ALA A 68 -1.52 4.89 -1.97
CA ALA A 68 -1.82 5.29 -0.60
C ALA A 68 -0.57 5.31 0.30
N VAL A 69 0.36 4.36 0.14
CA VAL A 69 1.66 4.38 0.85
C VAL A 69 2.50 5.57 0.40
N LEU A 70 2.54 5.88 -0.90
CA LEU A 70 3.29 7.02 -1.43
C LEU A 70 2.80 8.34 -0.81
N GLN A 71 1.49 8.48 -0.67
CA GLN A 71 0.89 9.65 -0.02
C GLN A 71 1.32 9.76 1.45
N VAL A 72 1.27 8.66 2.19
CA VAL A 72 1.74 8.63 3.59
C VAL A 72 3.22 8.99 3.71
N LEU A 73 4.08 8.48 2.81
CA LEU A 73 5.51 8.81 2.84
C LEU A 73 5.77 10.30 2.56
N LYS A 74 5.00 10.92 1.67
CA LYS A 74 5.07 12.36 1.41
C LYS A 74 4.65 13.18 2.63
N GLU A 75 3.56 12.78 3.30
CA GLU A 75 3.11 13.42 4.54
C GLU A 75 4.16 13.29 5.66
N LEU A 76 4.80 12.13 5.79
CA LEU A 76 5.90 11.93 6.73
C LEU A 76 7.12 12.79 6.38
N LEU A 77 7.44 12.95 5.09
CA LEU A 77 8.55 13.81 4.65
C LEU A 77 8.27 15.27 5.02
N GLU A 78 7.07 15.75 4.73
CA GLU A 78 6.65 17.11 5.10
C GLU A 78 6.71 17.33 6.62
N GLN A 79 6.33 16.34 7.43
CA GLN A 79 6.48 16.41 8.89
C GLN A 79 7.93 16.58 9.32
N VAL A 80 8.87 15.83 8.73
CA VAL A 80 10.30 15.95 9.02
C VAL A 80 10.86 17.30 8.61
N GLU A 81 10.40 17.84 7.48
CA GLU A 81 10.87 19.14 6.99
C GLU A 81 10.38 20.30 7.86
N ASN A 82 9.14 20.20 8.36
CA ASN A 82 8.55 21.22 9.22
C ASN A 82 9.02 21.15 10.67
N ASP A 83 9.18 19.94 11.22
CA ASP A 83 9.66 19.71 12.59
C ASP A 83 10.53 18.45 12.67
N PRO A 84 11.86 18.59 12.46
CA PRO A 84 12.79 17.47 12.47
C PRO A 84 12.89 16.73 13.82
N ALA A 85 12.48 17.37 14.92
CA ALA A 85 12.52 16.79 16.26
C ALA A 85 11.24 16.03 16.62
N LYS A 86 10.17 16.19 15.83
CA LYS A 86 8.90 15.51 16.06
C LYS A 86 9.04 14.01 15.87
N GLU A 87 8.39 13.26 16.75
CA GLU A 87 8.25 11.82 16.59
C GLU A 87 7.46 11.51 15.31
N LEU A 88 8.08 10.77 14.40
CA LEU A 88 7.39 10.21 13.25
C LEU A 88 6.73 8.92 13.65
N SER A 89 5.42 8.87 13.50
CA SER A 89 4.67 7.64 13.72
C SER A 89 3.57 7.47 12.70
N TYR A 90 3.20 6.22 12.48
CA TYR A 90 2.10 5.85 11.59
C TYR A 90 1.06 5.06 12.37
N GLU A 91 -0.16 5.58 12.43
CA GLU A 91 -1.31 4.92 13.06
C GLU A 91 -2.17 4.20 12.01
N PHE A 92 -2.65 3.01 12.36
CA PHE A 92 -3.57 2.22 11.55
C PHE A 92 -4.58 1.48 12.41
N SER A 93 -5.72 1.18 11.80
CA SER A 93 -6.77 0.39 12.43
C SER A 93 -6.38 -1.09 12.46
N VAL A 94 -6.56 -1.73 13.60
CA VAL A 94 -6.44 -3.18 13.77
C VAL A 94 -7.82 -3.79 13.51
N GLY A 95 -7.94 -4.54 12.42
CA GLY A 95 -9.18 -5.26 12.10
C GLY A 95 -9.45 -6.41 13.07
N ARG A 96 -10.69 -6.93 13.08
CA ARG A 96 -10.97 -8.26 13.66
C ARG A 96 -10.17 -9.29 12.84
N GLN A 97 -9.10 -9.84 13.40
CA GLN A 97 -8.34 -10.89 12.74
C GLN A 97 -9.08 -12.23 12.86
N GLY A 98 -10.15 -12.43 12.08
CA GLY A 98 -10.92 -13.69 12.01
C GLY A 98 -12.10 -13.80 12.99
N ASP A 99 -12.62 -15.04 13.12
CA ASP A 99 -13.80 -15.39 13.92
C ASP A 99 -13.54 -15.53 15.43
N ASP A 100 -12.28 -15.57 15.85
CA ASP A 100 -11.86 -15.61 17.26
C ASP A 100 -10.85 -14.47 17.51
N TYR A 101 -10.97 -13.75 18.63
CA TYR A 101 -9.90 -13.61 19.64
C TYR A 101 -10.03 -12.35 20.49
N VAL A 102 -10.11 -12.59 21.80
CA VAL A 102 -9.98 -11.62 22.90
C VAL A 102 -8.59 -10.94 22.89
N GLU A 103 -7.58 -11.54 22.26
CA GLU A 103 -6.19 -11.04 22.21
C GLU A 103 -5.96 -9.88 21.24
N GLY A 104 -6.71 -9.81 20.12
CA GLY A 104 -6.53 -8.75 19.13
C GLY A 104 -6.92 -7.36 19.63
N ARG A 105 -7.62 -7.28 20.77
CA ARG A 105 -8.09 -6.03 21.39
C ARG A 105 -7.40 -5.70 22.72
N ASP A 106 -6.67 -6.65 23.30
CA ASP A 106 -5.92 -6.40 24.51
C ASP A 106 -4.68 -5.57 24.17
N VAL A 107 -4.63 -4.33 24.68
CA VAL A 107 -3.55 -3.38 24.40
C VAL A 107 -2.16 -3.91 24.75
N THR A 108 -2.07 -4.89 25.66
CA THR A 108 -0.82 -5.52 26.10
C THR A 108 -0.30 -6.55 25.11
N VAL A 109 -1.15 -7.07 24.22
CA VAL A 109 -0.75 -8.07 23.23
C VAL A 109 0.01 -7.39 22.10
N PRO A 110 1.23 -7.87 21.76
CA PRO A 110 2.07 -7.28 20.72
C PRO A 110 1.47 -7.48 19.32
N ILE A 111 1.80 -6.55 18.41
CA ILE A 111 1.40 -6.65 17.00
C ILE A 111 2.17 -7.79 16.34
N VAL A 112 1.43 -8.78 15.81
CA VAL A 112 2.00 -9.84 14.98
C VAL A 112 2.06 -9.35 13.53
N GLU A 113 3.24 -8.91 13.11
CA GLU A 113 3.43 -8.33 11.76
C GLU A 113 3.03 -9.26 10.62
N ALA A 114 3.20 -10.58 10.79
CA ALA A 114 2.80 -11.58 9.79
C ALA A 114 1.29 -11.57 9.48
N LYS A 115 0.48 -10.95 10.35
CA LYS A 115 -0.97 -10.78 10.17
C LYS A 115 -1.35 -9.40 9.62
N LEU A 116 -0.38 -8.51 9.42
CA LEU A 116 -0.61 -7.22 8.77
C LEU A 116 -0.82 -7.43 7.26
N THR A 117 -1.72 -6.66 6.69
CA THR A 117 -2.06 -6.75 5.27
C THR A 117 -2.24 -5.35 4.67
N GLY A 118 -2.33 -5.30 3.35
CA GLY A 118 -2.61 -4.08 2.61
C GLY A 118 -1.59 -2.97 2.84
N ARG A 119 -2.09 -1.73 2.96
CA ARG A 119 -1.27 -0.50 3.03
C ARG A 119 -0.22 -0.53 4.15
N THR A 120 -0.58 -1.03 5.34
CA THR A 120 0.34 -1.06 6.49
C THR A 120 1.52 -1.99 6.23
N MET A 121 1.26 -3.17 5.67
CA MET A 121 2.32 -4.13 5.34
C MET A 121 3.24 -3.59 4.24
N GLU A 122 2.66 -2.99 3.19
CA GLU A 122 3.44 -2.36 2.11
C GLU A 122 4.32 -1.22 2.66
N LEU A 123 3.77 -0.33 3.50
CA LEU A 123 4.53 0.76 4.12
C LEU A 123 5.70 0.24 4.98
N LEU A 124 5.46 -0.77 5.82
CA LEU A 124 6.52 -1.40 6.62
C LEU A 124 7.62 -1.99 5.74
N GLY A 125 7.25 -2.67 4.65
CA GLY A 125 8.21 -3.22 3.69
C GLY A 125 9.10 -2.14 3.07
N ILE A 126 8.50 -1.03 2.62
CA ILE A 126 9.23 0.09 2.03
C ILE A 126 10.15 0.77 3.06
N LEU A 127 9.66 1.03 4.27
CA LEU A 127 10.47 1.65 5.34
C LEU A 127 11.67 0.78 5.72
N ARG A 128 11.50 -0.54 5.77
CA ARG A 128 12.60 -1.48 6.03
C ARG A 128 13.60 -1.55 4.89
N LEU A 129 13.13 -1.45 3.65
CA LEU A 129 13.99 -1.44 2.48
C LEU A 129 14.95 -0.25 2.48
N VAL A 130 14.54 0.89 3.06
CA VAL A 130 15.41 2.06 3.29
C VAL A 130 16.09 2.05 4.66
N GLU A 131 16.14 0.89 5.32
CA GLU A 131 16.76 0.66 6.62
C GLU A 131 16.20 1.53 7.76
N ALA A 132 14.95 1.99 7.69
CA ALA A 132 14.32 2.67 8.83
C ALA A 132 14.06 1.67 9.97
N GLN A 133 14.33 2.08 11.21
CA GLN A 133 13.98 1.30 12.38
C GLN A 133 12.51 1.49 12.73
N ILE A 134 11.84 0.40 13.08
CA ILE A 134 10.43 0.38 13.46
C ILE A 134 10.33 -0.01 14.93
N GLU A 135 9.75 0.87 15.72
CA GLU A 135 9.44 0.60 17.12
C GLU A 135 7.92 0.48 17.31
N TRP A 136 7.51 -0.53 18.06
CA TRP A 136 6.13 -0.83 18.35
C TRP A 136 5.80 -0.41 19.79
N PRO A 137 5.25 0.79 20.02
CA PRO A 137 4.78 1.18 21.34
C PRO A 137 3.56 0.35 21.76
N GLU A 138 3.27 0.34 23.06
CA GLU A 138 2.00 -0.17 23.56
C GLU A 138 0.82 0.57 22.91
N ARG A 139 -0.26 -0.18 22.68
CA ARG A 139 -1.45 0.37 22.03
C ARG A 139 -2.22 1.27 22.99
N SER A 140 -2.69 2.39 22.48
CA SER A 140 -3.57 3.28 23.26
C SER A 140 -4.96 2.69 23.47
N ASN A 141 -5.42 1.83 22.56
CA ASN A 141 -6.69 1.11 22.65
C ASN A 141 -6.67 -0.16 21.78
N GLY A 142 -7.70 -1.00 21.92
CA GLY A 142 -7.80 -2.27 21.20
C GLY A 142 -8.12 -2.18 19.70
N PHE A 143 -8.32 -0.99 19.15
CA PHE A 143 -8.79 -0.77 17.77
C PHE A 143 -7.75 -0.06 16.89
N THR A 144 -6.80 0.66 17.49
CA THR A 144 -5.72 1.32 16.77
C THR A 144 -4.36 0.84 17.26
N ALA A 145 -3.43 0.73 16.33
CA ALA A 145 -2.03 0.48 16.60
C ALA A 145 -1.21 1.51 15.84
N ARG A 146 0.00 1.76 16.33
CA ARG A 146 0.95 2.63 15.66
C ARG A 146 2.34 2.05 15.74
N PHE A 147 3.20 2.47 14.82
CA PHE A 147 4.63 2.27 14.95
C PHE A 147 5.36 3.60 14.81
N ILE A 148 6.50 3.72 15.49
CA ILE A 148 7.40 4.86 15.45
C ILE A 148 8.52 4.56 14.45
N ILE A 149 8.88 5.55 13.64
CA ILE A 149 9.85 5.46 12.55
C ILE A 149 11.12 6.20 12.97
N LYS A 150 12.26 5.49 13.03
CA LYS A 150 13.54 6.02 13.49
C LYS A 150 14.64 5.91 12.41
N ASP A 151 15.58 6.84 12.46
CA ASP A 151 16.64 6.99 11.45
C ASP A 151 17.80 6.01 11.67
N ARG A 152 18.24 5.81 12.91
CA ARG A 152 19.05 4.69 13.42
C ARG A 152 19.31 4.88 14.91
#